data_AF-A0A930WLM0-F1
#
_entry.id   AF-A0A930WLM0-F1
#
_cell.length_a   1.000
_cell.length_b   1.000
_cell.length_c   1.000
_cell.angle_alpha   90.00
_cell.angle_beta   90.00
_cell.angle_gamma   90.00
#
_symmetry.space_group_name_H-M   'P 1'
#
loop_
_entity.id
_entity.type
_entity.pdbx_description
1 polymer ?
#
loop_
_entity_poly.entity_id
_entity_poly.type
_entity_poly.pdbx_seq_one_letter_code
_entity_poly.pdbx_strand_id
1 'polypeptide(L)'
;MRNMWVVMKETYLRHVKSWSFFFMVISPFLFLALSVGIGYLQGSSMAKNSKIAVVTTVLSVEEGLKSTNGINFDYKDEASAQEAIKDEKI
;
A
#
# COMPACT_ATOMS: atom_id res chain seq x y z
N MET A 1 37.59 13.66 41.07
CA MET A 1 37.05 13.36 39.71
C MET A 1 35.65 12.71 39.71
N ARG A 2 35.18 12.10 40.81
CA ARG A 2 33.86 11.41 40.87
C ARG A 2 32.65 12.31 40.59
N ASN A 3 32.73 13.60 40.92
CA ASN A 3 31.63 14.56 40.74
C ASN A 3 31.46 14.96 39.26
N MET A 4 32.55 15.10 38.51
CA MET A 4 32.48 15.36 37.06
C MET A 4 31.80 14.21 36.31
N TRP A 5 32.06 12.96 36.71
CA TRP A 5 31.44 11.78 36.12
C TRP A 5 29.92 11.74 36.33
N VAL A 6 29.47 12.14 37.52
CA VAL A 6 28.03 12.24 37.82
C VAL A 6 27.39 13.34 36.96
N VAL A 7 28.00 14.52 36.88
CA VAL A 7 27.49 15.62 36.05
C VAL A 7 27.42 15.23 34.57
N MET A 8 28.46 14.58 34.03
CA MET A 8 28.44 14.09 32.64
C MET A 8 27.29 13.11 32.39
N LYS A 9 27.06 12.16 33.31
CA LYS A 9 25.94 11.21 33.20
C LYS A 9 24.58 11.90 33.29
N GLU A 10 24.42 12.84 34.22
CA GLU A 10 23.21 13.64 34.39
C GLU A 10 22.88 14.41 33.10
N THR A 11 23.88 15.07 32.51
CA THR A 11 23.74 15.80 31.24
C THR A 11 23.36 14.86 30.11
N TYR A 12 24.09 13.75 29.94
CA TYR A 12 23.82 12.79 28.87
C TYR A 12 22.42 12.17 28.96
N LEU A 13 22.02 11.69 30.15
CA LEU A 13 20.71 11.06 30.36
C LEU A 13 19.57 12.05 30.13
N ARG A 14 19.75 13.33 30.47
CA ARG A 14 18.77 14.38 30.21
C ARG A 14 18.56 14.61 28.71
N HIS A 15 19.60 14.52 27.88
CA HIS A 15 19.49 14.63 26.42
C HIS A 15 18.84 13.40 25.79
N VAL A 16 19.22 12.20 26.24
CA VAL A 16 18.67 10.92 25.72
C VAL A 16 17.19 10.75 26.07
N LYS A 17 16.73 11.27 27.21
CA LYS A 17 15.32 11.20 27.62
C LYS A 17 14.44 12.25 26.93
N SER A 18 14.99 13.09 26.05
CA SER A 18 14.20 14.04 25.30
C SER A 18 13.32 13.34 24.25
N TRP A 19 12.13 13.87 24.02
CA TRP A 19 11.23 13.40 22.97
C TRP A 19 11.88 13.46 21.57
N SER A 20 12.70 14.49 21.32
CA SER A 20 13.46 14.61 20.07
C SER A 20 14.44 13.46 19.88
N PHE A 21 15.16 13.04 20.93
CA PHE A 21 16.06 11.89 20.84
C PHE A 21 15.30 10.59 20.58
N PHE A 22 14.15 10.38 21.23
CA PHE A 22 13.28 9.23 20.99
C PHE A 22 12.85 9.14 19.52
N PHE A 23 12.32 10.22 18.95
CA PHE A 23 11.92 10.25 17.54
C PHE A 23 13.11 10.17 16.57
N MET A 24 14.27 10.72 16.93
CA MET A 24 15.49 10.60 16.11
C MET A 24 15.87 9.13 15.90
N VAL A 25 15.84 8.33 16.96
CA VAL A 25 16.22 6.90 16.91
C VAL A 25 15.12 6.04 16.28
N ILE A 26 13.85 6.38 16.53
CA ILE A 26 12.72 5.54 16.10
C ILE A 26 12.21 5.88 14.70
N SER A 27 12.44 7.11 14.22
CA SER A 27 11.95 7.56 12.92
C SER A 27 12.36 6.67 11.74
N PRO A 28 13.59 6.15 11.62
CA PRO A 28 13.95 5.31 10.47
C PRO A 28 13.10 4.03 10.41
N PHE A 29 12.81 3.44 11.57
CA PHE A 29 11.96 2.24 11.67
C PHE A 29 10.49 2.55 11.42
N LEU A 30 10.02 3.70 11.92
CA LEU A 30 8.67 4.19 11.67
C LEU A 30 8.45 4.42 10.17
N PHE A 31 9.39 5.07 9.49
CA PHE A 31 9.35 5.26 8.04
C PHE A 31 9.40 3.94 7.28
N LEU A 32 10.28 3.00 7.67
CA LEU A 32 10.31 1.67 7.05
C LEU A 32 8.97 0.92 7.20
N ALA A 33 8.40 0.93 8.41
CA ALA A 33 7.11 0.29 8.67
C ALA A 33 5.98 0.94 7.86
N LEU A 34 5.96 2.28 7.79
CA LEU A 34 5.00 3.01 6.97
C LEU A 34 5.19 2.73 5.48
N SER A 35 6.41 2.73 4.97
CA SER A 35 6.71 2.43 3.57
C SER A 35 6.26 1.01 3.18
N VAL A 36 6.53 0.02 4.04
CA VAL A 36 6.08 -1.36 3.81
C VAL A 36 4.56 -1.46 3.91
N GLY A 37 3.95 -0.84 4.92
CA GLY A 37 2.50 -0.85 5.11
C GLY A 37 1.76 -0.22 3.92
N ILE A 38 2.21 0.96 3.46
CA ILE A 38 1.64 1.63 2.29
C ILE A 38 1.89 0.79 1.02
N GLY A 39 3.09 0.25 0.83
CA GLY A 39 3.41 -0.61 -0.31
C GLY A 39 2.54 -1.87 -0.37
N TYR A 40 2.23 -2.48 0.78
CA TYR A 40 1.34 -3.63 0.87
C TYR A 40 -0.11 -3.27 0.54
N LEU A 41 -0.62 -2.16 1.09
CA LEU A 41 -1.97 -1.69 0.79
C LEU A 41 -2.12 -1.24 -0.67
N GLN A 42 -1.10 -0.59 -1.24
CA GLN A 42 -1.09 -0.19 -2.64
C GLN A 42 -0.96 -1.39 -3.57
N GLY A 43 -0.06 -2.33 -3.29
CA GLY A 43 0.09 -3.56 -4.08
C GLY A 43 -1.16 -4.43 -4.07
N SER A 44 -1.81 -4.58 -2.92
CA SER A 44 -3.09 -5.30 -2.81
C SER A 44 -4.25 -4.56 -3.49
N SER A 45 -4.29 -3.22 -3.41
CA SER A 45 -5.30 -2.43 -4.12
C SER A 45 -5.12 -2.45 -5.64
N MET A 46 -3.88 -2.42 -6.14
CA MET A 46 -3.59 -2.54 -7.57
C MET A 46 -3.88 -3.95 -8.11
N ALA A 47 -3.66 -4.99 -7.31
CA ALA A 47 -4.06 -6.35 -7.69
C ALA A 47 -5.58 -6.54 -7.77
N LYS A 48 -6.36 -5.75 -7.01
CA LYS A 48 -7.83 -5.79 -7.06
C LYS A 48 -8.43 -4.92 -8.17
N ASN A 49 -7.88 -3.72 -8.42
CA ASN A 49 -8.50 -2.73 -9.31
C ASN A 49 -8.12 -2.83 -10.80
N SER A 50 -7.25 -3.76 -11.20
CA SER A 50 -6.76 -3.83 -12.58
C SER A 50 -7.57 -4.74 -13.50
N LYS A 51 -8.76 -5.18 -13.08
CA LYS A 51 -9.54 -6.16 -13.83
C LYS A 51 -10.80 -5.50 -14.38
N ILE A 52 -10.68 -5.00 -15.61
CA ILE A 52 -11.74 -4.26 -16.29
C ILE A 52 -12.64 -5.27 -17.00
N ALA A 53 -13.91 -5.34 -16.61
CA ALA A 53 -14.92 -6.12 -17.32
C ALA A 53 -15.41 -5.35 -18.54
N VAL A 54 -15.20 -5.90 -19.73
CA VAL A 54 -15.63 -5.29 -20.99
C VAL A 54 -16.76 -6.14 -21.58
N VAL A 55 -17.96 -5.56 -21.66
CA VAL A 55 -19.12 -6.18 -22.33
C VAL A 55 -19.20 -5.59 -23.74
N THR A 56 -18.96 -6.40 -24.76
CA THR A 56 -19.09 -6.00 -26.17
C THR A 56 -20.01 -6.96 -26.92
N THR A 57 -20.91 -6.42 -27.74
CA THR A 57 -21.78 -7.20 -28.64
C THR A 57 -21.11 -7.47 -30.00
N VAL A 58 -19.93 -6.87 -30.25
CA VAL A 58 -19.23 -6.91 -31.54
C VAL A 58 -17.95 -7.72 -31.42
N LEU A 59 -17.91 -8.87 -32.11
CA LEU A 59 -16.81 -9.85 -32.09
C LEU A 59 -15.44 -9.26 -32.48
N SER A 60 -15.41 -8.31 -33.43
CA SER A 60 -14.18 -7.65 -33.88
C SER A 60 -13.50 -6.83 -32.78
N VAL A 61 -14.29 -6.27 -31.86
CA VAL A 61 -13.80 -5.49 -30.71
C VAL A 61 -13.25 -6.43 -29.63
N GLU A 62 -13.86 -7.61 -29.47
CA GLU A 62 -13.39 -8.64 -28.54
C GLU A 62 -12.02 -9.18 -28.97
N GLU A 63 -11.83 -9.51 -30.25
CA GLU A 63 -10.55 -9.99 -30.78
C GLU A 63 -9.43 -8.95 -30.69
N GLY A 64 -9.72 -7.67 -30.94
CA GLY A 64 -8.74 -6.59 -30.83
C GLY A 64 -8.31 -6.29 -29.38
N LEU A 65 -9.16 -6.61 -28.40
CA LEU A 65 -8.90 -6.33 -26.99
C LEU A 65 -8.39 -7.57 -26.22
N LYS A 66 -8.55 -8.79 -26.76
CA LYS A 66 -7.99 -10.04 -26.20
C LYS A 66 -6.47 -10.02 -26.00
N SER A 67 -5.73 -9.22 -26.76
CA SER A 67 -4.28 -9.07 -26.62
C SER A 67 -3.86 -8.13 -25.47
N THR A 68 -4.80 -7.51 -24.76
CA THR A 68 -4.52 -6.54 -23.69
C THR A 68 -4.61 -7.22 -22.32
N ASN A 69 -3.52 -7.15 -21.54
CA ASN A 69 -3.47 -7.72 -20.21
C ASN A 69 -4.40 -6.96 -19.24
N GLY A 70 -5.21 -7.70 -18.46
CA GLY A 70 -6.09 -7.13 -17.42
C GLY A 70 -7.56 -6.99 -17.81
N ILE A 71 -7.97 -7.49 -18.98
CA ILE A 71 -9.36 -7.43 -19.45
C ILE A 71 -10.03 -8.79 -19.28
N ASN A 72 -11.24 -8.82 -18.70
CA ASN A 72 -12.06 -10.03 -18.62
C ASN A 72 -13.33 -9.89 -19.48
N PHE A 73 -13.56 -10.87 -20.37
CA PHE A 73 -14.71 -10.93 -21.29
C PHE A 73 -15.77 -11.94 -20.88
N ASP A 74 -15.65 -12.56 -19.70
CA ASP A 74 -16.57 -13.61 -19.23
C ASP A 74 -18.03 -13.13 -19.03
N TYR A 75 -18.27 -11.81 -19.03
CA TYR A 75 -19.58 -11.23 -18.73
C TYR A 75 -20.35 -10.89 -20.01
N LYS A 76 -21.51 -11.53 -20.17
CA LYS A 76 -22.38 -11.36 -21.34
C LYS A 76 -23.33 -10.17 -21.23
N ASP A 77 -23.63 -9.75 -20.01
CA ASP A 77 -24.64 -8.73 -19.70
C ASP A 77 -24.11 -7.71 -18.68
N GLU A 78 -24.51 -6.45 -18.83
CA GLU A 78 -24.12 -5.35 -17.92
C GLU A 78 -24.50 -5.64 -16.46
N ALA A 79 -25.62 -6.32 -16.24
CA ALA A 79 -26.08 -6.70 -14.90
C ALA A 79 -25.10 -7.68 -14.21
N SER A 80 -24.58 -8.65 -14.94
CA SER A 80 -23.61 -9.62 -14.41
C SER A 80 -22.24 -8.99 -14.15
N ALA A 81 -21.84 -8.01 -14.97
CA ALA A 81 -20.65 -7.22 -14.73
C ALA A 81 -20.80 -6.35 -13.46
N GLN A 82 -21.97 -5.72 -13.27
CA GLN A 82 -22.26 -4.92 -12.07
C GLN A 82 -22.35 -5.76 -10.79
N GLU A 83 -22.90 -6.98 -10.85
CA GLU A 83 -22.89 -7.91 -9.71
C GLU A 83 -21.47 -8.34 -9.34
N ALA A 84 -20.63 -8.63 -10.33
CA ALA A 84 -19.26 -9.03 -10.09
C ALA A 84 -18.37 -7.90 -9.53
N ILE A 85 -18.65 -6.64 -9.86
CA ILE A 85 -18.07 -5.45 -9.20
C ILE A 85 -18.52 -5.35 -7.74
N LYS A 86 -19.81 -5.59 -7.46
CA LYS A 86 -20.35 -5.57 -6.09
C LYS A 86 -19.81 -6.71 -5.22
N ASP A 87 -19.50 -7.85 -5.83
CA ASP A 87 -18.94 -9.05 -5.19
C ASP A 87 -17.40 -8.99 -5.01
N GLU A 88 -16.72 -7.89 -5.37
CA GLU A 88 -15.24 -7.77 -5.43
C GLU A 88 -14.54 -8.89 -6.24
N LYS A 89 -15.24 -9.54 -7.19
CA LYS A 89 -14.62 -10.54 -8.09
C LYS A 89 -13.82 -9.89 -9.23
N ILE A 90 -14.04 -8.59 -9.40
CA ILE A 90 -13.41 -7.64 -10.33
C ILE A 90 -13.45 -6.25 -9.72
#